data_AF-B3MAF7-F1
#
_entry.id   AF-B3MAF7-F1
#
_cell.length_a   1.000
_cell.length_b   1.000
_cell.length_c   1.000
_cell.angle_alpha   90.00
_cell.angle_beta   90.00
_cell.angle_gamma   90.00
#
_symmetry.space_group_name_H-M   'P 1'
#
loop_
_entity.id
_entity.type
_entity.pdbx_description
1 polymer ?
#
loop_
_entity_poly.entity_id
_entity_poly.type
_entity_poly.pdbx_seq_one_letter_code
_entity_poly.pdbx_strand_id
1 'polypeptide(L)'
;MAVRVRSGSANGTVITMTLDDFRRVVPPERVERLELKKQDELRLRNEREVVQERLNRLLQRISQLDKSVDEDDMTDAEFRNLEDLRITENLRHQQLAERLVRVGAQLSRNKRELKRMVGAVYKDFLANGMGRTTNSVPDQSRNQNSQS
;
A
#
# COMPACT_ATOMS: atom_id res chain seq x y z
N MET A 1 -8.25 2.51 -19.51
CA MET A 1 -7.98 2.28 -18.08
C MET A 1 -8.89 3.21 -17.27
N ALA A 2 -9.75 2.71 -16.38
CA ALA A 2 -10.76 3.51 -15.68
C ALA A 2 -10.30 3.90 -14.27
N VAL A 3 -10.50 5.15 -13.88
CA VAL A 3 -10.13 5.66 -12.54
C VAL A 3 -11.39 5.72 -11.68
N ARG A 4 -11.41 4.93 -10.60
CA ARG A 4 -12.48 4.98 -9.58
C ARG A 4 -12.09 5.94 -8.46
N VAL A 5 -12.88 6.98 -8.26
CA VAL A 5 -12.72 7.92 -7.14
C VAL A 5 -13.90 7.75 -6.18
N ARG A 6 -13.63 7.35 -4.93
CA ARG A 6 -14.65 7.15 -3.88
C ARG A 6 -14.68 8.33 -2.91
N SER A 7 -15.87 8.89 -2.69
CA SER A 7 -16.14 9.80 -1.58
C SER A 7 -16.05 9.07 -0.22
N GLY A 8 -15.50 9.73 0.79
CA GLY A 8 -15.44 9.24 2.18
C GLY A 8 -16.68 9.55 3.03
N SER A 9 -17.80 9.95 2.41
CA SER A 9 -19.09 10.19 3.06
C SER A 9 -19.95 8.91 3.08
N ALA A 10 -20.84 8.78 4.07
CA ALA A 10 -21.70 7.61 4.32
C ALA A 10 -22.61 7.23 3.13
N ASN A 11 -22.85 8.15 2.18
CA ASN A 11 -23.57 7.90 0.92
C ASN A 11 -22.59 8.00 -0.26
N GLY A 12 -21.64 7.07 -0.34
CA GLY A 12 -20.48 7.16 -1.24
C GLY A 12 -20.84 7.12 -2.73
N THR A 13 -21.14 8.27 -3.33
CA THR A 13 -21.18 8.44 -4.78
C THR A 13 -19.80 8.09 -5.36
N VAL A 14 -19.75 7.07 -6.21
CA VAL A 14 -18.56 6.67 -6.94
C VAL A 14 -18.63 7.32 -8.31
N ILE A 15 -17.78 8.32 -8.56
CA ILE A 15 -17.62 8.88 -9.90
C ILE A 15 -16.52 8.07 -10.59
N THR A 16 -16.90 7.44 -11.70
CA THR A 16 -15.96 6.73 -12.56
C THR A 16 -15.71 7.61 -13.77
N MET A 17 -14.46 8.00 -14.00
CA MET A 17 -14.07 8.77 -15.18
C MET A 17 -12.85 8.12 -15.83
N THR A 18 -12.64 8.39 -17.11
CA THR A 18 -11.43 7.94 -17.78
C THR A 18 -10.22 8.73 -17.26
N LEU A 19 -9.02 8.15 -17.36
CA LEU A 19 -7.79 8.85 -16.97
C LEU A 19 -7.58 10.12 -17.81
N ASP A 20 -8.01 10.10 -19.07
CA ASP A 20 -7.91 11.26 -19.96
C ASP A 20 -8.87 12.39 -19.55
N ASP A 21 -10.10 12.04 -19.17
CA ASP A 21 -11.05 13.01 -18.63
C ASP A 21 -10.56 13.60 -17.30
N PHE A 22 -9.95 12.78 -16.44
CA PHE A 22 -9.31 13.25 -15.21
C PHE A 22 -8.17 14.24 -15.50
N ARG A 23 -7.33 13.97 -16.50
CA ARG A 23 -6.23 14.86 -16.90
C ARG A 23 -6.72 16.16 -17.54
N ARG A 24 -7.92 16.17 -18.13
CA ARG A 24 -8.52 17.39 -18.72
C ARG A 24 -9.10 18.34 -17.67
N VAL A 25 -9.55 17.81 -16.53
CA VAL A 25 -10.26 18.59 -15.49
C VAL A 25 -9.39 18.93 -14.28
N VAL A 26 -8.23 18.30 -14.16
CA VAL A 26 -7.29 18.51 -13.05
C VAL A 26 -6.03 19.19 -13.56
N PRO A 27 -5.54 20.25 -12.89
CA PRO A 27 -4.29 20.90 -13.26
C PRO A 27 -3.12 19.89 -13.41
N PRO A 28 -2.31 19.97 -14.47
CA PRO A 28 -1.24 19.02 -14.74
C PRO A 28 -0.27 18.81 -13.57
N GLU A 29 0.06 19.88 -12.85
CA GLU A 29 0.99 19.84 -11.71
C GLU A 29 0.43 19.00 -10.56
N ARG A 30 -0.90 18.96 -10.40
CA ARG A 30 -1.55 18.13 -9.39
C ARG A 30 -1.57 16.67 -9.81
N VAL A 31 -1.76 16.39 -11.11
CA VAL A 31 -1.68 15.03 -11.65
C VAL A 31 -0.26 14.48 -11.46
N GLU A 32 0.76 15.26 -11.82
CA GLU A 32 2.16 14.88 -11.65
C GLU A 32 2.49 14.60 -10.17
N ARG A 33 2.08 15.49 -9.25
CA ARG A 33 2.28 15.26 -7.80
C ARG A 33 1.59 13.99 -7.31
N LEU A 34 0.38 13.68 -7.81
CA LEU A 34 -0.33 12.44 -7.46
C LEU A 34 0.40 11.21 -8.00
N GLU A 35 0.90 11.25 -9.23
CA GLU A 35 1.67 10.18 -9.85
C GLU A 35 2.99 9.94 -9.10
N LEU A 36 3.73 11.01 -8.76
CA LEU A 36 4.95 10.92 -7.94
C LEU A 36 4.67 10.31 -6.57
N LYS A 37 3.63 10.76 -5.87
CA LYS A 37 3.24 10.15 -4.58
C LYS A 37 2.84 8.69 -4.72
N LYS A 38 2.19 8.33 -5.81
CA LYS A 38 1.81 6.94 -6.09
C LYS A 38 3.04 6.06 -6.34
N GLN A 39 4.04 6.58 -7.06
CA GLN A 39 5.33 5.90 -7.24
C GLN A 39 6.07 5.73 -5.91
N ASP A 40 6.08 6.77 -5.06
CA ASP A 40 6.65 6.66 -3.71
C ASP A 40 5.93 5.62 -2.84
N GLU A 41 4.60 5.54 -2.91
CA GLU A 41 3.83 4.51 -2.22
C GLU A 41 4.25 3.11 -2.69
N LEU A 42 4.41 2.91 -4.00
CA LEU A 42 4.82 1.63 -4.57
C LEU A 42 6.24 1.26 -4.14
N ARG A 43 7.18 2.20 -4.21
CA ARG A 43 8.56 2.02 -3.74
C ARG A 43 8.60 1.58 -2.28
N LEU A 44 7.84 2.25 -1.40
CA LEU A 44 7.78 1.92 0.02
C LEU A 44 7.12 0.54 0.28
N ARG A 45 6.16 0.11 -0.55
CA ARG A 45 5.60 -1.25 -0.47
C ARG A 45 6.65 -2.30 -0.81
N ASN A 46 7.37 -2.10 -1.92
CA ASN A 46 8.42 -3.01 -2.34
C ASN A 46 9.55 -3.08 -1.28
N GLU A 47 9.96 -1.93 -0.73
CA GLU A 47 10.96 -1.91 0.35
C GLU A 47 10.46 -2.68 1.59
N ARG A 48 9.20 -2.50 1.97
CA ARG A 48 8.59 -3.23 3.10
C ARG A 48 8.65 -4.75 2.87
N GLU A 49 8.30 -5.21 1.68
CA GLU A 49 8.34 -6.62 1.31
C GLU A 49 9.76 -7.19 1.39
N VAL A 50 10.74 -6.50 0.80
CA VAL A 50 12.15 -6.90 0.86
C VAL A 50 12.67 -6.97 2.31
N VAL A 51 12.33 -6.00 3.15
CA VAL A 51 12.74 -6.01 4.57
C VAL A 51 12.07 -7.16 5.32
N GLN A 52 10.78 -7.41 5.06
CA GLN A 52 10.04 -8.51 5.69
C GLN A 52 10.61 -9.88 5.29
N GLU A 53 10.98 -10.09 4.03
CA GLU A 53 11.64 -11.32 3.58
C GLU A 53 12.99 -11.52 4.27
N ARG A 54 13.80 -10.46 4.39
CA ARG A 54 15.09 -10.53 5.08
C ARG A 54 14.94 -10.86 6.56
N LEU A 55 13.93 -10.30 7.23
CA LEU A 55 13.60 -10.62 8.62
C LEU A 55 13.27 -12.09 8.79
N ASN A 56 12.41 -12.65 7.93
CA ASN A 56 12.04 -14.07 7.99
C ASN A 56 13.26 -14.97 7.82
N ARG A 57 14.17 -14.65 6.90
CA ARG A 57 15.41 -15.41 6.70
C ARG A 57 16.34 -15.33 7.92
N LEU A 58 16.48 -14.15 8.53
CA LEU A 58 17.27 -14.01 9.76
C LEU A 58 16.67 -14.80 10.92
N LEU A 59 15.35 -14.76 11.08
CA LEU A 59 14.67 -15.52 12.13
C LEU A 59 14.87 -17.03 11.94
N GLN A 60 14.81 -17.53 10.70
CA GLN A 60 15.12 -18.93 10.40
C GLN A 60 16.57 -19.28 10.76
N ARG A 61 17.53 -18.40 10.45
CA ARG A 61 18.94 -18.60 10.79
C ARG A 61 19.16 -18.61 12.30
N ILE A 62 18.56 -17.69 13.04
CA ILE A 62 18.63 -17.66 14.52
C ILE A 62 18.06 -18.96 15.08
N SER A 63 16.89 -19.40 14.61
CA SER A 63 16.30 -20.66 15.06
C SER A 63 17.17 -21.89 14.74
N GLN A 64 17.94 -21.87 13.63
CA GLN A 64 18.91 -22.92 13.35
C GLN A 64 20.08 -22.89 14.33
N LEU A 65 20.60 -21.70 14.65
CA LEU A 65 21.66 -21.55 15.65
C LEU A 65 21.20 -22.03 17.02
N ASP A 66 19.97 -21.68 17.43
CA ASP A 66 19.40 -22.13 18.70
C ASP A 66 19.32 -23.66 18.78
N LYS A 67 18.96 -24.32 17.68
CA LYS A 67 18.93 -25.79 17.60
C LYS A 67 20.32 -26.42 17.66
N SER A 68 21.31 -25.78 17.04
CA SER A 68 22.69 -26.29 17.08
C SER A 68 23.28 -26.25 18.49
N VAL A 69 22.83 -25.33 19.35
CA VAL A 69 23.24 -25.27 20.76
C VAL A 69 22.80 -26.50 21.56
N ASP A 70 21.73 -27.17 21.15
CA ASP A 70 21.19 -28.37 21.81
C ASP A 70 21.90 -29.68 21.39
N GLU A 71 23.01 -29.61 20.64
CA GLU A 71 23.79 -30.78 20.20
C GLU A 71 24.76 -31.26 21.30
N ASP A 72 24.67 -32.54 21.69
CA ASP A 72 25.32 -33.13 22.88
C ASP A 72 26.87 -33.17 22.87
N ASP A 73 27.54 -32.84 21.76
CA ASP A 73 28.99 -32.98 21.58
C ASP A 73 29.74 -31.64 21.36
N MET A 74 29.14 -30.51 21.75
CA MET A 74 29.73 -29.19 21.52
C MET A 74 30.84 -28.83 22.52
N THR A 75 31.99 -28.38 22.02
CA THR A 75 33.06 -27.84 22.85
C THR A 75 32.75 -26.42 23.35
N ASP A 76 33.36 -26.01 24.47
CA ASP A 76 33.25 -24.64 25.00
C ASP A 76 33.63 -23.55 23.97
N ALA A 77 34.57 -23.84 23.08
CA ALA A 77 35.01 -22.90 22.04
C ALA A 77 33.96 -22.76 20.93
N GLU A 78 33.36 -23.89 20.50
CA GLU A 78 32.27 -23.90 19.53
C GLU A 78 31.02 -23.21 20.09
N PHE A 79 30.71 -23.45 21.36
CA PHE A 79 29.61 -22.79 22.05
C PHE A 79 29.78 -21.26 22.05
N ARG A 80 30.95 -20.76 22.42
CA ARG A 80 31.22 -19.30 22.40
C ARG A 80 31.09 -18.71 20.99
N ASN A 81 31.62 -19.40 19.98
CA ASN A 81 31.51 -18.96 18.59
C ASN A 81 30.05 -18.91 18.11
N LEU A 82 29.24 -19.93 18.48
CA LEU A 82 27.81 -19.97 18.17
C LEU A 82 27.03 -18.89 18.91
N GLU A 83 27.36 -18.64 20.17
CA GLU A 83 26.75 -17.58 20.99
C GLU A 83 27.04 -16.19 20.38
N ASP A 84 28.30 -15.91 20.02
CA ASP A 84 28.68 -14.66 19.36
C ASP A 84 27.94 -14.45 18.03
N LEU A 85 27.78 -15.54 17.27
CA LEU A 85 27.02 -15.53 16.02
C LEU A 85 25.53 -15.28 16.29
N ARG A 86 24.95 -15.93 17.31
CA ARG A 86 23.55 -15.74 17.71
C ARG A 86 23.28 -14.29 18.13
N ILE A 87 24.16 -13.71 18.95
CA ILE A 87 24.08 -12.30 19.37
C ILE A 87 24.12 -11.38 18.15
N THR A 88 25.05 -11.62 17.23
CA THR A 88 25.21 -10.82 16.02
C THR A 88 23.97 -10.88 15.12
N GLU A 89 23.42 -12.08 14.86
CA GLU A 89 22.23 -12.23 14.03
C GLU A 89 20.97 -11.67 14.71
N ASN A 90 20.84 -11.80 16.04
CA ASN A 90 19.77 -11.16 16.80
C ASN A 90 19.81 -9.63 16.69
N LEU A 91 20.98 -9.01 16.80
CA LEU A 91 21.13 -7.58 16.63
C LEU A 91 20.73 -7.13 15.22
N ARG A 92 21.14 -7.87 14.18
CA ARG A 92 20.73 -7.61 12.79
C ARG A 92 19.21 -7.73 12.62
N HIS A 93 18.60 -8.73 13.25
CA HIS A 93 17.16 -8.92 13.23
C HIS A 93 16.43 -7.73 13.87
N GLN A 94 16.87 -7.27 15.05
CA GLN A 94 16.30 -6.09 15.72
C GLN A 94 16.39 -4.83 14.83
N GLN A 95 17.55 -4.58 14.23
CA GLN A 95 17.75 -3.44 13.33
C GLN A 95 16.83 -3.48 12.10
N LEU A 96 16.64 -4.66 11.49
CA LEU A 96 15.70 -4.80 10.39
C LEU A 96 14.25 -4.65 10.84
N ALA A 97 13.89 -5.11 12.04
CA ALA A 97 12.55 -4.97 12.59
C ALA A 97 12.21 -3.48 12.80
N GLU A 98 13.15 -2.70 13.36
CA GLU A 98 13.01 -1.25 13.45
C GLU A 98 12.83 -0.60 12.07
N ARG A 99 13.64 -1.02 11.09
CA ARG A 99 13.52 -0.50 9.72
C ARG A 99 12.13 -0.82 9.14
N LEU A 100 11.61 -2.03 9.34
CA LEU A 100 10.27 -2.41 8.89
C LEU A 100 9.19 -1.50 9.48
N VAL A 101 9.29 -1.18 10.77
CA VAL A 101 8.37 -0.26 11.45
C VAL A 101 8.47 1.15 10.85
N ARG A 102 9.69 1.66 10.62
CA ARG A 102 9.89 2.98 10.00
C ARG A 102 9.30 3.05 8.59
N VAL A 103 9.56 2.06 7.75
CA VAL A 103 8.98 1.96 6.39
C VAL A 103 7.46 1.85 6.46
N GLY A 104 6.91 1.04 7.37
CA GLY A 104 5.47 0.93 7.59
C GLY A 104 4.81 2.25 8.00
N ALA A 105 5.47 3.03 8.87
CA ALA A 105 5.01 4.35 9.27
C ALA A 105 5.06 5.35 8.10
N GLN A 106 6.13 5.36 7.31
CA GLN A 106 6.25 6.17 6.10
C GLN A 106 5.17 5.83 5.07
N LEU A 107 4.95 4.54 4.80
CA LEU A 107 3.92 4.06 3.89
C LEU A 107 2.52 4.50 4.35
N SER A 108 2.25 4.42 5.65
CA SER A 108 0.97 4.84 6.24
C SER A 108 0.75 6.35 6.16
N ARG A 109 1.81 7.16 6.30
CA ARG A 109 1.76 8.62 6.09
C ARG A 109 1.50 8.93 4.61
N ASN A 110 2.23 8.30 3.71
CA ASN A 110 2.10 8.51 2.26
C ASN A 110 0.70 8.13 1.77
N LYS A 111 0.17 6.96 2.16
CA LYS A 111 -1.22 6.55 1.85
C LYS A 111 -2.27 7.56 2.32
N ARG A 112 -2.10 8.12 3.52
CA ARG A 112 -3.01 9.16 4.04
C ARG A 112 -2.91 10.44 3.23
N GLU A 113 -1.71 10.88 2.88
CA GLU A 113 -1.49 12.07 2.05
C GLU A 113 -2.09 11.88 0.65
N LEU A 114 -1.80 10.76 -0.01
CA LEU A 114 -2.37 10.41 -1.30
C LEU A 114 -3.91 10.42 -1.26
N LYS A 115 -4.51 9.81 -0.22
CA LYS A 115 -5.97 9.83 -0.04
C LYS A 115 -6.50 11.26 0.13
N ARG A 116 -5.81 12.12 0.87
CA ARG A 116 -6.19 13.53 1.03
C ARG A 116 -6.09 14.29 -0.29
N MET A 117 -5.00 14.11 -1.05
CA MET A 117 -4.79 14.76 -2.34
C MET A 117 -5.87 14.36 -3.35
N VAL A 118 -6.15 13.05 -3.47
CA VAL A 118 -7.23 12.53 -4.31
C VAL A 118 -8.59 13.09 -3.86
N GLY A 119 -8.84 13.13 -2.55
CA GLY A 119 -10.06 13.72 -2.00
C GLY A 119 -10.21 15.21 -2.28
N ALA A 120 -9.12 15.98 -2.25
CA ALA A 120 -9.12 17.39 -2.59
C ALA A 120 -9.44 17.60 -4.08
N VAL A 121 -8.80 16.84 -4.97
CA VAL A 121 -9.11 16.85 -6.40
C VAL A 121 -10.58 16.51 -6.66
N TYR A 122 -11.11 15.52 -5.97
CA TYR A 122 -12.53 15.16 -6.08
C TYR A 122 -13.47 16.28 -5.62
N LYS A 123 -13.16 16.92 -4.49
CA LYS A 123 -13.96 18.05 -3.99
C LYS A 123 -13.96 19.23 -4.96
N ASP A 124 -12.79 19.56 -5.51
CA ASP A 124 -12.66 20.64 -6.50
C ASP A 124 -13.43 20.30 -7.78
N PHE A 125 -13.38 19.05 -8.23
CA PHE A 125 -14.17 18.57 -9.36
C PHE A 125 -15.69 18.72 -9.13
N LEU A 126 -16.19 18.36 -7.95
CA LEU A 126 -17.60 18.55 -7.59
C LEU A 126 -17.98 20.03 -7.50
N ALA A 127 -17.13 20.86 -6.89
CA ALA A 127 -17.38 22.28 -6.68
C ALA A 127 -17.46 23.06 -8.00
N ASN A 128 -16.67 22.66 -9.00
CA ASN A 128 -16.64 23.29 -10.32
C ASN A 128 -17.81 22.87 -11.24
N GLY A 129 -18.85 22.22 -10.71
CA GLY A 129 -20.05 21.85 -11.47
C GLY A 129 -19.85 20.69 -12.47
N MET A 130 -18.63 20.20 -12.64
CA MET A 130 -18.30 19.07 -13.52
C MET A 130 -18.82 17.72 -13.01
N GLY A 131 -19.31 17.66 -11.76
CA GLY A 131 -19.99 16.50 -11.18
C GLY A 131 -21.49 16.35 -11.52
N ARG A 132 -22.07 17.25 -12.34
CA ARG A 132 -23.51 17.22 -12.69
C ARG A 132 -23.86 16.38 -13.94
N THR A 133 -22.89 15.78 -14.61
CA THR A 133 -23.16 15.02 -15.85
C THR A 133 -22.75 13.55 -15.72
N THR A 134 -23.61 12.74 -15.13
CA THR A 134 -23.77 11.36 -15.60
C THR A 134 -25.25 11.04 -15.64
N ASN A 135 -25.75 10.97 -16.86
CA ASN A 135 -27.06 10.51 -17.29
C ASN A 135 -27.68 9.47 -16.36
N SER A 136 -28.91 9.75 -15.93
CA SER A 136 -29.91 8.74 -15.63
C SER A 136 -29.88 7.68 -16.73
N VAL A 137 -29.51 6.46 -16.36
CA VAL A 137 -29.78 5.28 -17.19
C VAL A 137 -31.29 5.24 -17.39
N PRO A 138 -31.82 5.34 -18.63
CA PRO A 138 -33.23 5.09 -18.85
C PRO A 138 -33.47 3.61 -18.57
N ASP A 139 -34.37 3.35 -17.63
CA ASP A 139 -34.88 2.02 -17.32
C ASP A 139 -35.63 1.48 -18.55
N GLN A 140 -34.91 0.80 -19.44
CA GLN A 140 -35.49 -0.01 -20.51
C GLN A 140 -35.94 -1.34 -19.94
N SER A 141 -36.97 -1.29 -19.10
CA SER A 141 -37.72 -2.46 -18.64
C SER A 141 -39.21 -2.25 -18.89
N ARG A 142 -39.59 -1.80 -20.10
CA ARG A 142 -40.99 -1.86 -20.55
C ARG A 142 -41.18 -3.15 -21.33
N ASN A 143 -41.40 -4.20 -20.55
CA ASN A 143 -41.68 -5.53 -21.03
C ASN A 143 -42.91 -5.50 -21.94
N GLN A 144 -42.77 -6.13 -23.09
CA GLN A 144 -43.82 -6.41 -24.04
C GLN A 144 -44.86 -7.29 -23.33
N ASN A 145 -46.14 -6.92 -23.38
CA ASN A 145 -47.13 -7.95 -23.62
C ASN A 145 -48.32 -7.40 -24.40
N SER A 146 -48.43 -7.99 -25.58
CA SER A 146 -49.37 -7.72 -26.64
C SER A 146 -50.80 -8.04 -26.23
N GLN A 147 -51.69 -7.29 -26.88
CA GLN A 147 -53.07 -7.64 -27.18
C GLN A 147 -53.29 -9.15 -27.42
N SER A 148 -54.34 -9.69 -26.81
CA SER A 148 -55.47 -10.36 -27.48
C SER A 148 -56.63 -10.46 -26.50
#